data_AF-A0A165P977-F1
#
_entry.id   AF-A0A165P977-F1
#
_cell.length_a   1.000
_cell.length_b   1.000
_cell.length_c   1.000
_cell.angle_alpha   90.00
_cell.angle_beta   90.00
_cell.angle_gamma   90.00
#
_symmetry.space_group_name_H-M   'P 1'
#
loop_
_entity.id
_entity.type
_entity.pdbx_description
1 polymer ?
#
loop_
_entity_poly.entity_id
_entity_poly.type
_entity_poly.pdbx_seq_one_letter_code
_entity_poly.pdbx_strand_id
1 'polypeptide(L)'
;MFDCVAISQVCHHWRELAIGSPRLWLAPHFFSCTHSSGCACTSCTALDVAGINPRNHKGPTNFELVTHILERRTANLPLRVHLTVVAAWTDRNAVAHLSYTLTNYAHRLVELSFVTEDTSIPREFMIHCVELPALRSFVCRNLDSGSHDSEGLFDEPISLPALEYLELEGPIYNRGFPPWEARLSFPFVQTSRVFVWDPMQLNADVAAWPAVERLVLTVHPNFQFPRDLLDADQARVRSIKDVHISLDVPDVDAIM
;
A
#
# COMPACT_ATOMS: atom_id res chain seq x y z
N MET A 1 3.03 -17.90 6.39
CA MET A 1 1.71 -17.56 6.98
C MET A 1 0.76 -18.69 6.62
N PHE A 2 0.03 -19.28 7.57
CA PHE A 2 -0.90 -20.36 7.25
C PHE A 2 -2.15 -19.78 6.57
N ASP A 3 -2.53 -20.35 5.44
CA ASP A 3 -3.74 -19.97 4.74
C ASP A 3 -4.98 -20.43 5.55
N CYS A 4 -5.47 -19.53 6.40
CA CYS A 4 -6.65 -19.77 7.22
C CYS A 4 -7.91 -20.00 6.36
N VAL A 5 -7.92 -19.50 5.12
CA VAL A 5 -8.97 -19.79 4.15
C VAL A 5 -8.90 -21.25 3.75
N ALA A 6 -7.74 -21.77 3.39
CA ALA A 6 -7.57 -23.20 3.05
C ALA A 6 -8.04 -24.13 4.19
N ILE A 7 -7.65 -23.83 5.43
CA ILE A 7 -8.09 -24.60 6.62
C ILE A 7 -9.61 -24.59 6.78
N SER A 8 -10.25 -23.45 6.52
CA SER A 8 -11.71 -23.30 6.61
C SER A 8 -12.49 -24.09 5.53
N GLN A 9 -11.80 -24.66 4.54
CA GLN A 9 -12.43 -25.45 3.47
C GLN A 9 -12.31 -26.97 3.66
N VAL A 10 -11.60 -27.46 4.69
CA VAL A 10 -11.39 -28.91 4.90
C VAL A 10 -12.69 -29.65 5.21
N CYS A 11 -13.42 -29.22 6.23
CA CYS A 11 -14.74 -29.76 6.58
C CYS A 11 -15.56 -28.72 7.37
N HIS A 12 -16.85 -28.99 7.59
CA HIS A 12 -17.74 -28.08 8.32
C HIS A 12 -17.21 -27.73 9.71
N HIS A 13 -16.75 -28.73 10.48
CA HIS A 13 -16.25 -28.50 11.84
C HIS A 13 -14.99 -27.61 11.85
N TRP A 14 -14.09 -27.80 10.90
CA TRP A 14 -12.88 -26.98 10.78
C TRP A 14 -13.22 -25.56 10.35
N ARG A 15 -14.21 -25.39 9.47
CA ARG A 15 -14.74 -24.08 9.09
C ARG A 15 -15.31 -23.34 10.29
N GLU A 16 -16.17 -23.98 11.08
CA GLU A 16 -16.74 -23.39 12.28
C GLU A 16 -15.67 -23.07 13.32
N LEU A 17 -14.68 -23.94 13.54
CA LEU A 17 -13.57 -23.67 14.45
C LEU A 17 -12.72 -22.50 13.96
N ALA A 18 -12.40 -22.47 12.66
CA ALA A 18 -11.63 -21.39 12.04
C ALA A 18 -12.38 -20.05 12.14
N ILE A 19 -13.64 -19.99 11.72
CA ILE A 19 -14.54 -18.82 11.83
C ILE A 19 -14.90 -18.52 13.28
N GLY A 20 -14.78 -19.47 14.20
CA GLY A 20 -14.99 -19.30 15.63
C GLY A 20 -13.78 -18.74 16.37
N SER A 21 -12.57 -18.80 15.78
CA SER A 21 -11.30 -18.42 16.44
C SER A 21 -10.76 -17.04 15.99
N PRO A 22 -10.98 -15.93 16.71
CA PRO A 22 -10.66 -14.58 16.21
C PRO A 22 -9.17 -14.36 15.99
N ARG A 23 -8.34 -15.07 16.77
CA ARG A 23 -6.88 -15.01 16.68
C ARG A 23 -6.32 -15.49 15.34
N LEU A 24 -7.05 -16.32 14.60
CA LEU A 24 -6.64 -16.77 13.26
C LEU A 24 -6.79 -15.67 12.21
N TRP A 25 -7.59 -14.64 12.48
CA TRP A 25 -7.94 -13.58 11.51
C TRP A 25 -7.45 -12.21 11.95
N LEU A 26 -6.40 -12.17 12.78
CA LEU A 26 -5.73 -10.91 13.14
C LEU A 26 -4.93 -10.33 11.99
N ALA A 27 -4.51 -11.19 11.05
CA ALA A 27 -3.70 -10.81 9.92
C ALA A 27 -4.28 -11.34 8.61
N PRO A 28 -5.50 -10.93 8.21
CA PRO A 28 -6.08 -11.36 6.94
C PRO A 28 -5.19 -10.96 5.77
N HIS A 29 -5.01 -11.91 4.85
CA HIS A 29 -4.35 -11.66 3.58
C HIS A 29 -5.41 -11.59 2.48
N PHE A 30 -5.57 -10.40 1.92
CA PHE A 30 -6.39 -10.13 0.76
C PHE A 30 -5.56 -10.35 -0.49
N PHE A 31 -6.09 -11.12 -1.42
CA PHE A 31 -5.47 -11.42 -2.70
C PHE A 31 -6.47 -11.15 -3.81
N SER A 32 -6.01 -10.49 -4.86
CA SER A 32 -6.75 -10.33 -6.10
C SER A 32 -5.80 -10.43 -7.29
N CYS A 33 -6.19 -11.22 -8.27
CA CYS A 33 -5.71 -11.10 -9.65
C CYS A 33 -6.89 -10.86 -10.60
N THR A 34 -7.94 -10.20 -10.10
CA THR A 34 -9.12 -9.84 -10.88
C THR A 34 -8.84 -8.58 -11.68
N HIS A 35 -8.98 -8.67 -13.00
CA HIS A 35 -8.83 -7.54 -13.92
C HIS A 35 -10.15 -6.75 -14.01
N SER A 36 -10.06 -5.44 -14.21
CA SER A 36 -11.19 -4.54 -14.42
C SER A 36 -11.84 -4.77 -15.79
N SER A 37 -13.10 -4.35 -15.92
CA SER A 37 -13.81 -4.41 -17.20
C SER A 37 -13.17 -3.44 -18.20
N GLY A 38 -12.43 -3.99 -19.17
CA GLY A 38 -11.70 -3.18 -20.16
C GLY A 38 -10.18 -3.28 -20.06
N CYS A 39 -9.65 -4.19 -19.24
CA CYS A 39 -8.21 -4.47 -19.24
C CYS A 39 -7.71 -4.84 -20.65
N ALA A 40 -6.69 -4.12 -21.11
CA ALA A 40 -6.04 -4.30 -22.41
C ALA A 40 -4.70 -5.05 -22.31
N CYS A 41 -4.46 -5.80 -21.22
CA CYS A 41 -3.24 -6.59 -21.11
C CYS A 41 -3.20 -7.71 -22.16
N THR A 42 -2.02 -8.25 -22.43
CA THR A 42 -1.82 -9.32 -23.41
C THR A 42 -2.74 -10.52 -23.17
N SER A 43 -2.90 -10.94 -21.91
CA SER A 43 -3.76 -12.08 -21.56
C SER A 43 -5.25 -11.79 -21.82
N CYS A 44 -5.76 -10.62 -21.44
CA CYS A 44 -7.15 -10.24 -21.70
C CYS A 44 -7.42 -10.04 -23.20
N THR A 45 -6.46 -9.46 -23.93
CA THR A 45 -6.55 -9.28 -25.38
C THR A 45 -6.57 -10.62 -26.11
N ALA A 46 -5.75 -11.58 -25.69
CA ALA A 46 -5.74 -12.93 -26.27
C ALA A 46 -7.07 -13.67 -26.07
N LEU A 47 -7.70 -13.51 -24.89
CA LEU A 47 -9.02 -14.06 -24.60
C LEU A 47 -10.11 -13.41 -25.47
N ASP A 48 -10.07 -12.09 -25.64
CA ASP A 48 -11.01 -11.35 -26.48
C ASP A 48 -10.92 -11.79 -27.96
N VAL A 49 -9.70 -11.93 -28.49
CA VAL A 49 -9.45 -12.46 -29.84
C VAL A 49 -9.97 -13.90 -30.00
N ALA A 50 -9.92 -14.70 -28.94
CA ALA A 50 -10.50 -16.05 -28.93
C ALA A 50 -12.04 -16.07 -28.80
N GLY A 51 -12.70 -14.90 -28.75
CA GLY A 51 -14.15 -14.77 -28.55
C GLY A 51 -14.60 -15.10 -27.12
N ILE A 52 -13.65 -15.21 -26.18
CA ILE A 52 -13.93 -15.47 -24.78
C ILE A 52 -14.06 -14.12 -24.09
N ASN A 53 -15.29 -13.75 -23.72
CA ASN A 53 -15.57 -12.45 -23.10
C ASN A 53 -14.65 -12.23 -21.88
N PRO A 54 -13.69 -11.28 -21.94
CA PRO A 54 -12.76 -11.04 -20.84
C PRO A 54 -13.47 -10.58 -19.57
N ARG A 55 -14.68 -10.02 -19.68
CA ARG A 55 -15.51 -9.60 -18.53
C ARG A 55 -15.93 -10.77 -17.65
N ASN A 56 -15.92 -11.99 -18.17
CA ASN A 56 -16.21 -13.21 -17.40
C ASN A 56 -14.94 -13.81 -16.76
N HIS A 57 -13.75 -13.36 -17.17
CA HIS A 57 -12.48 -13.75 -16.57
C HIS A 57 -12.15 -12.84 -15.38
N LYS A 58 -12.95 -12.95 -14.32
CA LYS A 58 -12.55 -12.46 -13.01
C LYS A 58 -11.54 -13.45 -12.46
N GLY A 59 -10.25 -13.18 -12.60
CA GLY A 59 -9.21 -13.95 -11.93
C GLY A 59 -9.53 -14.10 -10.42
N PRO A 60 -9.00 -15.11 -9.73
CA PRO A 60 -9.33 -15.36 -8.33
C PRO A 60 -9.14 -14.12 -7.44
N THR A 61 -10.10 -13.93 -6.55
CA THR A 61 -10.04 -12.97 -5.44
C THR A 61 -10.65 -13.61 -4.20
N ASN A 62 -10.13 -13.28 -3.04
CA ASN A 62 -10.70 -13.70 -1.75
C ASN A 62 -11.36 -12.53 -0.99
N PHE A 63 -11.51 -11.36 -1.62
CA PHE A 63 -11.97 -10.14 -0.95
C PHE A 63 -13.31 -10.34 -0.24
N GLU A 64 -14.34 -10.80 -0.98
CA GLU A 64 -15.67 -11.02 -0.41
C GLU A 64 -15.65 -11.99 0.77
N LEU A 65 -14.90 -13.09 0.66
CA LEU A 65 -14.80 -14.10 1.70
C LEU A 65 -14.17 -13.52 2.97
N VAL A 66 -13.04 -12.82 2.84
CA VAL A 66 -12.34 -12.25 3.97
C VAL A 66 -13.16 -11.11 4.59
N THR A 67 -13.82 -10.28 3.79
CA THR A 67 -14.75 -9.25 4.26
C THR A 67 -15.88 -9.84 5.09
N HIS A 68 -16.54 -10.90 4.61
CA HIS A 68 -17.59 -11.59 5.37
C HIS A 68 -17.07 -12.16 6.70
N ILE A 69 -15.83 -12.63 6.73
CA ILE A 69 -15.22 -13.14 7.96
C ILE A 69 -14.94 -12.00 8.94
N LEU A 70 -14.49 -10.83 8.46
CA LEU A 70 -14.29 -9.64 9.29
C LEU A 70 -15.61 -9.11 9.86
N GLU A 71 -16.67 -9.03 9.05
CA GLU A 71 -18.00 -8.56 9.47
C GLU A 71 -18.63 -9.42 10.57
N ARG A 72 -18.39 -10.74 10.53
CA ARG A 72 -18.91 -11.65 11.55
C ARG A 72 -18.13 -11.60 12.87
N ARG A 73 -17.08 -10.78 12.97
CA ARG A 73 -16.16 -10.75 14.11
C ARG A 73 -16.25 -9.45 14.89
N THR A 74 -16.68 -9.54 16.14
CA THR A 74 -16.77 -8.40 17.08
C THR A 74 -15.64 -8.32 18.10
N ALA A 75 -14.62 -9.19 18.02
CA ALA A 75 -13.56 -9.22 19.02
C ALA A 75 -12.63 -8.01 18.88
N ASN A 76 -12.47 -7.17 19.91
CA ASN A 76 -11.63 -5.96 19.92
C ASN A 76 -10.11 -6.26 19.94
N LEU A 77 -9.60 -6.90 18.87
CA LEU A 77 -8.19 -7.30 18.72
C LEU A 77 -7.48 -6.49 17.63
N PRO A 78 -6.15 -6.27 17.70
CA PRO A 78 -5.42 -5.58 16.64
C PRO A 78 -5.56 -6.27 15.28
N LEU A 79 -5.79 -5.49 14.23
CA LEU A 79 -5.97 -5.96 12.85
C LEU A 79 -4.77 -5.55 11.99
N ARG A 80 -4.22 -6.50 11.25
CA ARG A 80 -3.11 -6.33 10.31
C ARG A 80 -3.58 -6.72 8.93
N VAL A 81 -3.73 -5.77 8.03
CA VAL A 81 -4.27 -6.04 6.69
C VAL A 81 -3.13 -6.10 5.70
N HIS A 82 -3.03 -7.22 4.98
CA HIS A 82 -2.10 -7.37 3.87
C HIS A 82 -2.90 -7.53 2.58
N LEU A 83 -2.61 -6.73 1.56
CA LEU A 83 -3.21 -6.80 0.25
C LEU A 83 -2.14 -7.14 -0.79
N THR A 84 -2.37 -8.19 -1.55
CA THR A 84 -1.55 -8.56 -2.71
C THR A 84 -2.40 -8.49 -3.96
N VAL A 85 -2.00 -7.64 -4.90
CA VAL A 85 -2.74 -7.35 -6.12
C VAL A 85 -1.81 -7.49 -7.32
N VAL A 86 -1.90 -8.62 -8.00
CA VAL A 86 -0.96 -8.98 -9.08
C VAL A 86 -1.51 -8.68 -10.48
N ALA A 87 -2.48 -7.78 -10.57
CA ALA A 87 -3.07 -7.38 -11.83
C ALA A 87 -2.95 -5.87 -11.99
N ALA A 88 -2.18 -5.42 -12.98
CA ALA A 88 -1.94 -4.01 -13.30
C ALA A 88 -3.21 -3.16 -13.57
N TRP A 89 -4.37 -3.79 -13.73
CA TRP A 89 -5.66 -3.13 -13.96
C TRP A 89 -6.72 -3.77 -13.06
N THR A 90 -6.60 -3.61 -11.75
CA THR A 90 -7.47 -4.34 -10.82
C THR A 90 -8.88 -3.76 -10.75
N ASP A 91 -9.87 -4.59 -10.37
CA ASP A 91 -11.22 -4.12 -10.08
C ASP A 91 -11.24 -3.16 -8.88
N ARG A 92 -11.19 -1.87 -9.18
CA ARG A 92 -11.22 -0.78 -8.19
C ARG A 92 -12.46 -0.81 -7.31
N ASN A 93 -13.61 -1.29 -7.80
CA ASN A 93 -14.82 -1.37 -6.99
C ASN A 93 -14.66 -2.35 -5.83
N ALA A 94 -13.97 -3.47 -6.06
CA ALA A 94 -13.70 -4.45 -5.01
C ALA A 94 -12.78 -3.88 -3.93
N VAL A 95 -11.77 -3.10 -4.33
CA VAL A 95 -10.86 -2.37 -3.42
C VAL A 95 -11.60 -1.29 -2.64
N ALA A 96 -12.40 -0.47 -3.32
CA ALA A 96 -13.21 0.58 -2.69
C ALA A 96 -14.19 -0.01 -1.67
N HIS A 97 -14.87 -1.11 -2.02
CA HIS A 97 -15.76 -1.81 -1.10
C HIS A 97 -15.03 -2.37 0.13
N LEU A 98 -13.85 -2.96 -0.08
CA LEU A 98 -13.00 -3.43 1.01
C LEU A 98 -12.57 -2.27 1.93
N SER A 99 -12.08 -1.18 1.34
CA SER A 99 -11.67 0.01 2.08
C SER A 99 -12.83 0.57 2.91
N TYR A 100 -14.00 0.76 2.30
CA TYR A 100 -15.22 1.19 2.97
C TYR A 100 -15.56 0.27 4.16
N THR A 101 -15.47 -1.04 3.97
CA THR A 101 -15.74 -1.99 5.06
C THR A 101 -14.73 -1.87 6.19
N LEU A 102 -13.46 -1.67 5.86
CA LEU A 102 -12.36 -1.54 6.83
C LEU A 102 -12.41 -0.24 7.65
N THR A 103 -13.09 0.81 7.18
CA THR A 103 -13.30 2.04 7.97
C THR A 103 -13.97 1.76 9.32
N ASN A 104 -14.89 0.77 9.38
CA ASN A 104 -15.53 0.35 10.62
C ASN A 104 -14.55 -0.21 11.66
N TYR A 105 -13.36 -0.62 11.22
CA TYR A 105 -12.31 -1.22 12.04
C TYR A 105 -11.06 -0.32 12.13
N ALA A 106 -11.12 0.93 11.67
CA ALA A 106 -9.99 1.87 11.63
C ALA A 106 -9.26 1.98 12.99
N HIS A 107 -10.01 2.03 14.08
CA HIS A 107 -9.49 2.12 15.46
C HIS A 107 -8.67 0.90 15.92
N ARG A 108 -8.65 -0.18 15.15
CA ARG A 108 -7.89 -1.41 15.44
C ARG A 108 -6.92 -1.79 14.35
N LEU A 109 -6.95 -1.11 13.19
CA LEU A 109 -6.03 -1.36 12.11
C LEU A 109 -4.64 -0.86 12.53
N VAL A 110 -3.75 -1.78 12.90
CA VAL A 110 -2.40 -1.47 13.40
C VAL A 110 -1.34 -1.59 12.32
N GLU A 111 -1.61 -2.35 11.27
CA GLU A 111 -0.70 -2.57 10.15
C GLU A 111 -1.50 -2.66 8.85
N LEU A 112 -1.01 -1.98 7.82
CA LEU A 112 -1.57 -1.98 6.49
C LEU A 112 -0.45 -2.13 5.48
N SER A 113 -0.50 -3.17 4.66
CA SER A 113 0.53 -3.49 3.68
C SER A 113 -0.08 -3.75 2.32
N PHE A 114 0.45 -3.10 1.30
CA PHE A 114 0.14 -3.31 -0.11
C PHE A 114 1.36 -3.87 -0.83
N VAL A 115 1.14 -4.88 -1.66
CA VAL A 115 2.09 -5.39 -2.65
C VAL A 115 1.31 -5.50 -3.95
N THR A 116 1.53 -4.56 -4.87
CA THR A 116 0.63 -4.38 -6.02
C THR A 116 1.38 -4.10 -7.32
N GLU A 117 0.92 -4.65 -8.43
CA GLU A 117 1.33 -4.22 -9.79
C GLU A 117 0.54 -2.97 -10.25
N ASP A 118 -0.64 -2.74 -9.66
CA ASP A 118 -1.47 -1.59 -9.96
C ASP A 118 -1.22 -0.51 -8.90
N THR A 119 -0.44 0.50 -9.26
CA THR A 119 -0.03 1.61 -8.38
C THR A 119 -1.19 2.50 -7.95
N SER A 120 -2.36 2.40 -8.60
CA SER A 120 -3.56 3.15 -8.22
C SER A 120 -4.29 2.54 -7.01
N ILE A 121 -4.03 1.27 -6.67
CA ILE A 121 -4.77 0.53 -5.64
C ILE A 121 -4.57 1.08 -4.23
N PRO A 122 -3.35 1.40 -3.77
CA PRO A 122 -3.16 2.00 -2.45
C PRO A 122 -3.91 3.32 -2.35
N ARG A 123 -3.83 4.17 -3.38
CA ARG A 123 -4.58 5.44 -3.44
C ARG A 123 -6.08 5.21 -3.37
N GLU A 124 -6.63 4.38 -4.25
CA GLU A 124 -8.07 4.05 -4.29
C GLU A 124 -8.55 3.52 -2.94
N PHE A 125 -7.73 2.69 -2.28
CA PHE A 125 -8.02 2.23 -0.94
C PHE A 125 -8.01 3.38 0.07
N MET A 126 -7.03 4.28 0.03
CA MET A 126 -6.91 5.35 1.02
C MET A 126 -7.99 6.44 0.90
N ILE A 127 -8.68 6.57 -0.25
CA ILE A 127 -9.76 7.57 -0.46
C ILE A 127 -10.86 7.49 0.62
N HIS A 128 -11.18 6.31 1.14
CA HIS A 128 -12.21 6.17 2.17
C HIS A 128 -11.67 6.18 3.61
N CYS A 129 -10.35 6.23 3.78
CA CYS A 129 -9.68 6.19 5.08
C CYS A 129 -9.20 7.58 5.50
N VAL A 130 -10.09 8.38 6.09
CA VAL A 130 -9.73 9.75 6.57
C VAL A 130 -8.85 9.71 7.82
N GLU A 131 -9.05 8.72 8.68
CA GLU A 131 -8.32 8.57 9.94
C GLU A 131 -8.07 7.09 10.25
N LEU A 132 -6.82 6.76 10.58
CA LEU A 132 -6.45 5.42 11.06
C LEU A 132 -5.65 5.58 12.36
N PRO A 133 -6.34 5.78 13.50
CA PRO A 133 -5.72 6.29 14.73
C PRO A 133 -4.85 5.25 15.43
N ALA A 134 -5.01 3.97 15.09
CA ALA A 134 -4.22 2.88 15.64
C ALA A 134 -3.11 2.38 14.69
N LEU A 135 -3.02 2.93 13.47
CA LEU A 135 -2.09 2.44 12.46
C LEU A 135 -0.65 2.80 12.84
N ARG A 136 0.18 1.77 12.98
CA ARG A 136 1.60 1.90 13.37
C ARG A 136 2.55 1.59 12.24
N SER A 137 2.15 0.72 11.31
CA SER A 137 2.98 0.32 10.18
C SER A 137 2.19 0.44 8.88
N PHE A 138 2.73 1.21 7.94
CA PHE A 138 2.20 1.33 6.59
C PHE A 138 3.29 0.92 5.59
N VAL A 139 2.97 -0.03 4.72
CA VAL A 139 3.89 -0.56 3.70
C VAL A 139 3.19 -0.53 2.35
N CYS A 140 3.84 0.03 1.34
CA CYS A 140 3.37 -0.01 -0.03
C CYS A 140 4.54 -0.34 -0.96
N ARG A 141 4.49 -1.53 -1.55
CA ARG A 141 5.46 -2.01 -2.53
C ARG A 141 4.80 -2.18 -3.90
N ASN A 142 5.51 -1.76 -4.92
CA ASN A 142 5.17 -1.98 -6.31
C ASN A 142 5.85 -3.27 -6.80
N LEU A 143 5.09 -4.14 -7.44
CA LEU A 143 5.64 -5.34 -8.07
C LEU A 143 6.26 -5.04 -9.44
N ASP A 144 5.82 -3.97 -10.12
CA ASP A 144 6.40 -3.52 -11.38
C ASP A 144 7.41 -2.40 -11.12
N SER A 145 8.68 -2.76 -10.96
CA SER A 145 9.78 -1.81 -10.77
C SER A 145 9.96 -0.85 -11.96
N GLY A 146 9.38 -1.14 -13.13
CA GLY A 146 9.50 -0.32 -14.33
C GLY A 146 8.38 0.72 -14.50
N SER A 147 7.24 0.56 -13.84
CA SER A 147 6.12 1.51 -13.95
C SER A 147 6.36 2.72 -13.06
N HIS A 148 7.04 3.71 -13.61
CA HIS A 148 7.42 4.93 -12.91
C HIS A 148 6.29 5.97 -12.77
N ASP A 149 5.13 5.70 -13.37
CA ASP A 149 3.91 6.49 -13.22
C ASP A 149 3.14 6.04 -11.97
N SER A 150 3.78 6.16 -10.82
CA SER A 150 3.08 5.98 -9.54
C SER A 150 2.23 7.21 -9.25
N GLU A 151 0.93 7.00 -9.10
CA GLU A 151 0.03 8.00 -8.53
C GLU A 151 0.43 8.21 -7.05
N GLY A 152 0.25 9.43 -6.56
CA GLY A 152 0.45 9.71 -5.15
C GLY A 152 -0.51 8.94 -4.26
N LEU A 153 -0.08 8.57 -3.06
CA LEU A 153 -0.90 7.80 -2.14
C LEU A 153 -2.13 8.58 -1.62
N PHE A 154 -2.00 9.89 -1.39
CA PHE A 154 -3.05 10.71 -0.79
C PHE A 154 -3.48 11.87 -1.71
N ASP A 155 -4.79 12.01 -1.91
CA ASP A 155 -5.39 13.20 -2.52
C ASP A 155 -5.86 14.23 -1.47
N GLU A 156 -6.10 13.78 -0.24
CA GLU A 156 -6.59 14.60 0.87
C GLU A 156 -5.71 14.38 2.12
N PRO A 157 -5.67 15.34 3.05
CA PRO A 157 -4.99 15.15 4.33
C PRO A 157 -5.54 13.94 5.10
N ILE A 158 -4.64 13.07 5.55
CA ILE A 158 -4.97 11.90 6.36
C ILE A 158 -4.40 12.02 7.78
N SER A 159 -5.16 11.56 8.77
CA SER A 159 -4.70 11.51 10.16
C SER A 159 -4.19 10.12 10.51
N LEU A 160 -2.86 9.99 10.65
CA LEU A 160 -2.17 8.76 11.08
C LEU A 160 -1.33 9.02 12.35
N PRO A 161 -1.96 9.36 13.48
CA PRO A 161 -1.29 9.88 14.67
C PRO A 161 -0.46 8.84 15.43
N ALA A 162 -0.56 7.55 15.10
CA ALA A 162 0.21 6.48 15.73
C ALA A 162 1.24 5.84 14.79
N LEU A 163 1.45 6.41 13.60
CA LEU A 163 2.32 5.82 12.59
C LEU A 163 3.79 5.87 13.05
N GLU A 164 4.42 4.69 13.16
CA GLU A 164 5.79 4.49 13.64
C GLU A 164 6.74 4.07 12.49
N TYR A 165 6.20 3.31 11.53
CA TYR A 165 6.92 2.74 10.40
C TYR A 165 6.22 3.07 9.08
N LEU A 166 6.97 3.63 8.13
CA LEU A 166 6.48 3.96 6.80
C LEU A 166 7.42 3.38 5.73
N GLU A 167 6.87 2.65 4.77
CA GLU A 167 7.60 2.17 3.60
C GLU A 167 6.77 2.42 2.33
N LEU A 168 7.33 3.17 1.37
CA LEU A 168 6.67 3.55 0.12
C LEU A 168 7.62 3.43 -1.06
N GLU A 169 7.23 2.65 -2.07
CA GLU A 169 7.92 2.58 -3.37
C GLU A 169 7.36 3.59 -4.40
N GLY A 170 6.72 4.67 -3.92
CA GLY A 170 6.13 5.72 -4.74
C GLY A 170 5.93 7.03 -3.95
N PRO A 171 5.48 8.10 -4.62
CA PRO A 171 5.31 9.39 -4.00
C PRO A 171 4.16 9.39 -2.98
N ILE A 172 4.33 10.12 -1.87
CA ILE A 172 3.26 10.32 -0.89
C ILE A 172 2.09 11.12 -1.51
N TYR A 173 2.41 12.12 -2.32
CA TYR A 173 1.45 13.06 -2.89
C TYR A 173 1.31 12.90 -4.39
N ASN A 174 0.11 13.19 -4.88
CA ASN A 174 -0.14 13.22 -6.30
C ASN A 174 0.54 14.46 -6.91
N ARG A 175 1.07 14.36 -8.14
CA ARG A 175 1.78 15.46 -8.81
C ARG A 175 0.91 16.73 -8.98
N GLY A 176 -0.41 16.59 -8.89
CA GLY A 176 -1.37 17.70 -8.93
C GLY A 176 -1.63 18.39 -7.58
N PHE A 177 -1.13 17.85 -6.48
CA PHE A 177 -1.31 18.41 -5.14
C PHE A 177 0.01 19.03 -4.67
N PRO A 178 0.11 20.35 -4.49
CA PRO A 178 1.38 20.96 -4.11
C PRO A 178 1.80 20.47 -2.72
N PRO A 179 3.03 19.94 -2.54
CA PRO A 179 3.48 19.37 -1.26
C PRO A 179 3.42 20.35 -0.08
N TRP A 180 3.42 21.65 -0.35
CA TRP A 180 3.36 22.70 0.68
C TRP A 180 1.94 23.03 1.17
N GLU A 181 0.89 22.57 0.47
CA GLU A 181 -0.50 22.81 0.88
C GLU A 181 -1.04 21.70 1.78
N ALA A 182 -0.55 20.47 1.60
CA ALA A 182 -0.88 19.35 2.47
C ALA A 182 0.02 19.34 3.71
N ARG A 183 -0.52 19.74 4.86
CA ARG A 183 0.15 19.56 6.15
C ARG A 183 -0.01 18.11 6.64
N LEU A 184 0.52 17.13 5.92
CA LEU A 184 0.66 15.80 6.54
C LEU A 184 1.69 15.90 7.66
N SER A 185 1.35 15.29 8.77
CA SER A 185 2.26 15.19 9.91
C SER A 185 2.15 13.78 10.45
N PHE A 186 3.29 13.09 10.45
CA PHE A 186 3.43 11.77 11.04
C PHE A 186 4.44 11.88 12.19
N PRO A 187 4.00 12.44 13.34
CA PRO A 187 4.89 12.90 14.39
C PRO A 187 5.67 11.78 15.08
N PHE A 188 5.30 10.52 14.89
CA PHE A 188 5.92 9.37 15.53
C PHE A 188 6.65 8.43 14.55
N VAL A 189 6.75 8.77 13.25
CA VAL A 189 7.48 7.93 12.29
C VAL A 189 8.95 7.91 12.69
N GLN A 190 9.43 6.73 13.12
CA GLN A 190 10.81 6.49 13.54
C GLN A 190 11.65 5.93 12.40
N THR A 191 11.06 5.06 11.59
CA THR A 191 11.69 4.47 10.41
C THR A 191 10.88 4.79 9.17
N SER A 192 11.54 5.40 8.19
CA SER A 192 10.98 5.66 6.88
C SER A 192 11.83 5.02 5.79
N ARG A 193 11.19 4.32 4.87
CA ARG A 193 11.80 3.76 3.65
C ARG A 193 11.05 4.34 2.46
N VAL A 194 11.70 5.15 1.63
CA VAL A 194 11.01 5.80 0.52
C VAL A 194 11.81 5.78 -0.76
N PHE A 195 11.08 5.63 -1.86
CA PHE A 195 11.59 5.88 -3.20
C PHE A 195 11.55 7.38 -3.51
N VAL A 196 12.65 7.95 -3.98
CA VAL A 196 12.76 9.38 -4.27
C VAL A 196 13.05 9.65 -5.75
N TRP A 197 12.12 10.36 -6.37
CA TRP A 197 12.22 10.89 -7.74
C TRP A 197 12.74 12.32 -7.78
N ASP A 198 12.19 13.15 -6.90
CA ASP A 198 12.40 14.59 -6.85
C ASP A 198 12.97 14.99 -5.49
N PRO A 199 14.12 15.68 -5.45
CA PRO A 199 14.69 16.21 -4.21
C PRO A 199 13.75 17.16 -3.45
N MET A 200 12.91 17.93 -4.14
CA MET A 200 11.95 18.83 -3.49
C MET A 200 10.91 18.04 -2.69
N GLN A 201 10.51 16.88 -3.19
CA GLN A 201 9.61 15.97 -2.50
C GLN A 201 10.24 15.43 -1.21
N LEU A 202 11.51 15.02 -1.26
CA LEU A 202 12.20 14.49 -0.07
C LEU A 202 12.17 15.47 1.11
N ASN A 203 12.33 16.77 0.86
CA ASN A 203 12.28 17.77 1.94
C ASN A 203 10.89 17.87 2.56
N ALA A 204 9.85 17.91 1.73
CA ALA A 204 8.47 17.95 2.21
C ALA A 204 8.15 16.70 3.04
N ASP A 205 8.60 15.54 2.58
CA ASP A 205 8.40 14.25 3.26
C ASP A 205 9.14 14.20 4.62
N VAL A 206 10.42 14.62 4.66
CA VAL A 206 11.19 14.68 5.91
C VAL A 206 10.62 15.70 6.90
N ALA A 207 10.08 16.81 6.41
CA ALA A 207 9.37 17.79 7.26
C ALA A 207 8.10 17.20 7.88
N ALA A 208 7.43 16.27 7.19
CA ALA A 208 6.28 15.53 7.73
C ALA A 208 6.67 14.52 8.81
N TRP A 209 7.95 14.13 8.94
CA TRP A 209 8.46 13.11 9.87
C TRP A 209 9.44 13.68 10.92
N PRO A 210 8.97 14.48 11.89
CA PRO A 210 9.85 15.13 12.86
C PRO A 210 10.57 14.16 13.81
N ALA A 211 10.10 12.92 13.96
CA ALA A 211 10.71 11.90 14.82
C ALA A 211 11.58 10.87 14.08
N VAL A 212 11.82 11.02 12.77
CA VAL A 212 12.55 10.00 12.00
C VAL A 212 13.98 9.85 12.50
N GLU A 213 14.34 8.63 12.86
CA GLU A 213 15.69 8.25 13.31
C GLU A 213 16.43 7.45 12.24
N ARG A 214 15.68 6.66 11.47
CA ARG A 214 16.20 5.83 10.38
C ARG A 214 15.50 6.17 9.06
N LEU A 215 16.29 6.59 8.07
CA LEU A 215 15.82 6.92 6.73
C LEU A 215 16.55 6.05 5.70
N VAL A 216 15.80 5.23 4.97
CA VAL A 216 16.31 4.46 3.83
C VAL A 216 15.75 5.07 2.55
N LEU A 217 16.64 5.55 1.69
CA LEU A 217 16.30 6.18 0.43
C LEU A 217 16.69 5.25 -0.71
N THR A 218 15.73 4.97 -1.57
CA THR A 218 15.98 4.40 -2.89
C THR A 218 15.83 5.52 -3.91
N VAL A 219 16.92 5.91 -4.56
CA VAL A 219 16.91 7.07 -5.46
C VAL A 219 16.90 6.62 -6.92
N HIS A 220 16.06 7.28 -7.72
CA HIS A 220 16.01 7.04 -9.15
C HIS A 220 17.37 7.34 -9.82
N PRO A 221 17.80 6.63 -10.88
CA PRO A 221 19.10 6.87 -11.54
C PRO A 221 19.32 8.30 -12.03
N ASN A 222 18.24 8.98 -12.42
CA ASN A 222 18.29 10.38 -12.89
C ASN A 222 18.18 11.40 -11.76
N PHE A 223 18.18 10.98 -10.49
CA PHE A 223 18.09 11.85 -9.34
C PHE A 223 19.33 12.75 -9.26
N GLN A 224 19.13 14.07 -9.35
CA GLN A 224 20.19 15.07 -9.17
C GLN A 224 19.92 15.85 -7.90
N PHE A 225 20.84 15.80 -6.94
CA PHE A 225 20.76 16.66 -5.76
C PHE A 225 20.81 18.14 -6.20
N PRO A 226 19.80 18.96 -5.87
CA PRO A 226 19.82 20.38 -6.16
C PRO A 226 21.00 20.97 -5.43
N ARG A 227 21.81 21.75 -6.14
CA ARG A 227 22.91 22.51 -5.51
C ARG A 227 22.39 23.51 -4.48
N ASP A 228 21.13 23.93 -4.63
CA ASP A 228 20.49 25.00 -3.88
C ASP A 228 19.44 24.50 -2.87
N LEU A 229 19.58 23.26 -2.39
CA LEU A 229 18.80 22.75 -1.25
C LEU A 229 18.93 23.74 -0.08
N LEU A 230 17.81 24.31 0.38
CA LEU A 230 17.79 25.31 1.46
C LEU A 230 18.58 24.78 2.69
N ASP A 231 19.40 25.63 3.29
CA ASP A 231 20.31 25.25 4.39
C ASP A 231 19.57 24.58 5.57
N ALA A 232 18.33 24.99 5.83
CA ALA A 232 17.49 24.44 6.90
C ALA A 232 17.07 22.98 6.63
N ASP A 233 16.74 22.65 5.38
CA ASP A 233 16.35 21.29 4.98
C ASP A 233 17.55 20.35 5.05
N GLN A 234 18.72 20.85 4.63
CA GLN A 234 19.97 20.11 4.78
C GLN A 234 20.31 19.83 6.24
N ALA A 235 20.11 20.81 7.14
CA ALA A 235 20.37 20.63 8.56
C ALA A 235 19.47 19.54 9.16
N ARG A 236 18.20 19.47 8.74
CA ARG A 236 17.29 18.42 9.21
C ARG A 236 17.69 17.04 8.71
N VAL A 237 17.93 16.87 7.41
CA VAL A 237 18.36 15.56 6.86
C VAL A 237 19.67 15.10 7.52
N ARG A 238 20.62 16.02 7.75
CA ARG A 238 21.89 15.73 8.45
C ARG A 238 21.72 15.36 9.93
N SER A 239 20.59 15.71 10.55
CA SER A 239 20.29 15.37 11.95
C SER A 239 19.77 13.94 12.15
N ILE A 240 19.41 13.24 11.07
CA ILE A 240 18.90 11.87 11.12
C ILE A 240 20.05 10.92 11.48
N LYS A 241 19.82 10.04 12.45
CA LYS A 241 20.89 9.20 13.04
C LYS A 241 21.41 8.13 12.08
N ASP A 242 20.51 7.51 11.32
CA ASP A 242 20.82 6.40 10.41
C ASP A 242 20.23 6.69 9.02
N VAL A 243 21.08 7.05 8.06
CA VAL A 243 20.68 7.33 6.68
C VAL A 243 21.37 6.36 5.75
N HIS A 244 20.57 5.57 5.03
CA HIS A 244 21.03 4.68 3.98
C HIS A 244 20.50 5.14 2.63
N ILE A 245 21.37 5.19 1.62
CA ILE A 245 21.00 5.57 0.26
C ILE A 245 21.40 4.43 -0.67
N SER A 246 20.44 3.92 -1.43
CA SER A 246 20.66 2.97 -2.51
C SER A 246 20.21 3.57 -3.84
N LEU A 247 20.96 3.30 -4.90
CA LEU A 247 20.51 3.60 -6.26
C LEU A 247 19.50 2.53 -6.68
N ASP A 248 18.40 2.94 -7.29
CA ASP A 248 17.51 2.03 -7.99
C ASP A 248 18.19 1.56 -9.28
N VAL A 249 18.89 0.44 -9.19
CA VAL A 249 19.51 -0.18 -10.37
C VAL A 249 18.49 -1.17 -10.89
N PRO A 250 17.90 -0.96 -12.08
CA PRO A 250 16.98 -1.92 -12.66
C PRO A 250 17.69 -3.27 -12.73
N ASP A 251 17.04 -4.31 -12.22
CA ASP A 251 17.61 -5.65 -12.15
C ASP A 251 17.91 -6.13 -13.56
N VAL A 252 19.20 -6.20 -13.92
CA VAL A 252 19.65 -6.50 -15.28
C VAL A 252 19.23 -7.92 -15.67
N ASP A 253 19.03 -8.79 -14.69
CA ASP A 253 18.60 -10.17 -14.86
C ASP A 253 17.10 -10.32 -15.13
N ALA A 254 16.28 -9.27 -14.93
CA ALA A 254 14.85 -9.27 -15.26
C ALA A 254 14.55 -8.93 -16.73
N ILE A 255 15.57 -8.50 -17.50
CA ILE A 255 15.45 -8.07 -18.91
C ILE A 255 15.92 -9.17 -19.89
N MET A 256 16.43 -10.30 -19.38
CA MET A 256 16.86 -11.46 -20.18
C MET A 256 15.86 -12.61 -20.15
#